data_AF-A0A2I0KTW3-F1
#
_entry.id   AF-A0A2I0KTW3-F1
#
_cell.length_a   1.000
_cell.length_b   1.000
_cell.length_c   1.000
_cell.angle_alpha   90.00
_cell.angle_beta   90.00
_cell.angle_gamma   90.00
#
_symmetry.space_group_name_H-M   'P 1'
#
loop_
_entity.id
_entity.type
_entity.pdbx_description
1 polymer ?
#
loop_
_entity_poly.entity_id
_entity_poly.type
_entity_poly.pdbx_seq_one_letter_code
_entity_poly.pdbx_strand_id
1 'polypeptide(L)'
;MPRQAFAVQAYSSRAACYMKLGEFSEAMKDAEKCIELEPKSSMGYRRKGDLLFHMEEYNLATETYLQGLHVTDGLLLSRFPQDEAVPEPSPDPKKGTVSAPADSQDPRRSWGQSGGIPAKIGASMLDVF
;
A
#
# COMPACT_ATOMS: atom_id res chain seq x y z
N MET A 1 -30.80 24.29 -1.50
CA MET A 1 -31.29 24.86 -2.78
C MET A 1 -31.05 23.83 -3.89
N PRO A 2 -32.08 23.10 -4.35
CA PRO A 2 -31.90 21.94 -5.25
C PRO A 2 -31.38 22.29 -6.66
N ARG A 3 -31.47 23.56 -7.07
CA ARG A 3 -31.07 24.01 -8.42
C ARG A 3 -29.56 23.88 -8.70
N GLN A 4 -28.73 24.02 -7.66
CA GLN A 4 -27.26 23.96 -7.81
C GLN A 4 -26.76 22.51 -7.91
N ALA A 5 -27.34 21.59 -7.15
CA ALA A 5 -27.01 20.16 -7.21
C ALA A 5 -27.22 19.57 -8.63
N PHE A 6 -28.32 19.94 -9.30
CA PHE A 6 -28.55 19.52 -10.69
C PHE A 6 -27.51 20.10 -11.65
N ALA A 7 -27.08 21.35 -11.45
CA ALA A 7 -26.04 21.97 -12.26
C ALA A 7 -24.69 21.24 -12.08
N VAL A 8 -24.30 20.93 -10.84
CA VAL A 8 -23.08 20.14 -10.54
C VAL A 8 -23.12 18.79 -11.23
N GLN A 9 -24.25 18.08 -11.17
CA GLN A 9 -24.39 16.78 -11.83
C GLN A 9 -24.29 16.89 -13.37
N ALA A 10 -24.85 17.95 -13.96
CA ALA A 10 -24.75 18.22 -15.38
C ALA A 10 -23.31 18.52 -15.82
N TYR A 11 -22.59 19.41 -15.11
CA TYR A 11 -21.18 19.71 -15.39
C TYR A 11 -20.29 18.47 -15.19
N SER A 12 -20.50 17.68 -14.15
CA SER A 12 -19.79 16.43 -13.92
C SER A 12 -20.00 15.42 -15.06
N SER A 13 -21.24 15.32 -15.57
CA SER A 13 -21.57 14.42 -16.67
C SER A 13 -20.92 14.90 -17.97
N ARG A 14 -20.91 16.21 -18.20
CA ARG A 14 -20.29 16.83 -19.37
C ARG A 14 -18.76 16.69 -19.37
N ALA A 15 -18.12 16.89 -18.22
CA ALA A 15 -16.69 16.65 -18.04
C ALA A 15 -16.32 15.19 -18.39
N ALA A 16 -17.12 14.21 -17.93
CA ALA A 16 -16.89 12.81 -18.26
C ALA A 16 -17.04 12.51 -19.77
N CYS A 17 -17.94 13.22 -20.47
CA CYS A 17 -18.03 13.13 -21.93
C CYS A 17 -16.79 13.71 -22.61
N TYR A 18 -16.34 14.89 -22.19
CA TYR A 18 -15.12 15.52 -22.73
C TYR A 18 -13.87 14.69 -22.49
N MET A 19 -13.75 14.03 -21.34
CA MET A 19 -12.67 13.07 -21.06
C MET A 19 -12.65 11.92 -22.05
N LYS A 20 -13.81 11.36 -22.41
CA LYS A 20 -13.91 10.31 -23.43
C LYS A 20 -13.60 10.80 -24.85
N LEU A 21 -13.83 12.08 -25.11
CA LEU A 21 -13.50 12.73 -26.38
C LEU A 21 -12.01 13.13 -26.46
N GLY A 22 -11.26 13.06 -25.36
CA GLY A 22 -9.87 13.53 -25.29
C GLY A 22 -9.73 15.05 -25.13
N GLU A 23 -10.84 15.77 -24.93
CA GLU A 23 -10.85 17.23 -24.72
C GLU A 23 -10.62 17.55 -23.23
N PHE A 24 -9.41 17.30 -22.75
CA PHE A 24 -9.09 17.44 -21.33
C PHE A 24 -9.16 18.90 -20.83
N SER A 25 -8.90 19.88 -21.68
CA SER A 25 -8.95 21.31 -21.31
C SER A 25 -10.37 21.78 -20.96
N GLU A 26 -11.38 21.39 -21.74
CA GLU A 26 -12.78 21.71 -21.47
C GLU A 26 -13.31 20.92 -20.28
N ALA A 27 -12.91 19.66 -20.15
CA ALA A 27 -13.23 18.85 -18.97
C ALA A 27 -12.66 19.44 -17.68
N MET A 28 -11.46 20.04 -17.71
CA MET A 28 -10.87 20.73 -16.55
C MET A 28 -11.71 21.92 -16.12
N LYS A 29 -12.14 22.77 -17.07
CA LYS A 29 -13.03 23.92 -16.78
C LYS A 29 -14.35 23.49 -16.15
N ASP A 30 -14.92 22.38 -16.63
CA ASP A 30 -16.16 21.84 -16.08
C ASP A 30 -15.98 21.25 -14.69
N ALA A 31 -14.86 20.59 -14.42
CA ALA A 31 -14.51 20.10 -13.10
C ALA A 31 -14.30 21.26 -12.10
N GLU A 32 -13.66 22.36 -12.52
CA GLU A 32 -13.48 23.56 -11.70
C GLU A 32 -14.81 24.24 -11.38
N LYS A 33 -15.71 24.36 -12.37
CA LYS A 33 -17.08 24.85 -12.12
C LYS A 33 -17.84 23.99 -11.12
N CYS A 34 -17.65 22.67 -11.12
CA CYS A 34 -18.26 21.81 -10.10
C CYS A 34 -17.79 22.17 -8.69
N ILE A 35 -16.50 22.49 -8.53
CA ILE A 35 -15.90 22.89 -7.25
C ILE A 35 -16.38 24.28 -6.83
N GLU A 36 -16.51 25.22 -7.76
CA GLU A 36 -17.04 26.57 -7.49
C GLU A 36 -18.51 26.54 -7.03
N LEU A 37 -19.33 25.69 -7.64
CA LEU A 37 -20.76 25.57 -7.33
C LEU A 37 -20.99 24.89 -5.99
N GLU A 38 -20.27 23.81 -5.70
CA GLU A 38 -20.39 23.07 -4.45
C GLU A 38 -19.00 22.74 -3.88
N PRO A 39 -18.35 23.71 -3.20
CA PRO A 39 -17.03 23.49 -2.60
C PRO A 39 -17.05 22.48 -1.45
N LYS A 40 -18.25 22.19 -0.92
CA LYS A 40 -18.48 21.20 0.15
C LYS A 40 -18.71 19.77 -0.39
N SER A 41 -18.67 19.59 -1.71
CA SER A 41 -18.93 18.30 -2.35
C SER A 41 -17.64 17.72 -2.90
N SER A 42 -17.37 16.44 -2.60
CA SER A 42 -16.24 15.71 -3.19
C SER A 42 -16.43 15.42 -4.68
N MET A 43 -17.62 15.64 -5.25
CA MET A 43 -17.89 15.35 -6.65
C MET A 43 -16.98 16.10 -7.60
N GLY A 44 -16.76 17.40 -7.37
CA GLY A 44 -15.89 18.22 -8.22
C GLY A 44 -14.43 17.76 -8.17
N TYR A 45 -13.92 17.53 -6.95
CA TYR A 45 -12.56 17.02 -6.73
C TYR A 45 -12.35 15.63 -7.33
N ARG A 46 -13.33 14.73 -7.21
CA ARG A 46 -13.26 13.42 -7.84
C ARG A 46 -13.16 13.54 -9.37
N ARG A 47 -13.96 14.41 -10.00
CA ARG A 47 -13.90 14.63 -11.45
C ARG A 47 -12.58 15.21 -11.91
N LYS A 48 -12.04 16.17 -11.15
CA LYS A 48 -10.72 16.75 -11.44
C LYS A 48 -9.61 15.70 -11.26
N GLY A 49 -9.68 14.86 -10.24
CA GLY A 49 -8.75 13.75 -10.04
C GLY A 49 -8.81 12.74 -11.19
N ASP A 50 -10.02 12.36 -11.62
CA ASP A 50 -10.21 11.42 -12.75
C ASP A 50 -9.56 12.01 -14.02
N LEU A 51 -9.76 13.31 -14.28
CA LEU A 51 -9.13 14.01 -15.40
C LEU A 51 -7.59 13.94 -15.34
N LEU A 52 -7.00 14.30 -14.21
CA LEU A 52 -5.54 14.31 -14.02
C LEU A 52 -4.95 12.90 -14.16
N PHE A 53 -5.68 11.88 -13.70
CA PHE A 53 -5.30 10.49 -13.91
C PHE A 53 -5.26 10.11 -15.39
N HIS A 54 -6.24 10.59 -16.17
CA HIS A 54 -6.26 10.40 -17.63
C HIS A 54 -5.18 11.19 -18.37
N MET A 55 -4.69 12.30 -17.78
CA MET A 55 -3.56 13.07 -18.30
C MET A 55 -2.19 12.53 -17.83
N GLU A 56 -2.18 11.40 -17.12
CA GLU A 56 -0.98 10.78 -16.54
C GLU A 56 -0.27 11.63 -15.46
N GLU A 57 -0.94 12.67 -14.95
CA GLU A 57 -0.45 13.54 -13.88
C GLU A 57 -0.82 12.96 -12.50
N TYR A 58 -0.28 11.79 -12.19
CA TYR A 58 -0.68 11.02 -11.00
C TYR A 58 -0.43 11.74 -9.67
N ASN A 59 0.66 12.50 -9.56
CA ASN A 59 0.97 13.23 -8.33
C ASN A 59 -0.13 14.27 -8.00
N LEU A 60 -0.52 15.05 -9.01
CA LEU A 60 -1.56 16.06 -8.89
C LEU A 60 -2.94 15.41 -8.71
N ALA A 61 -3.18 14.25 -9.34
CA ALA A 61 -4.39 13.48 -9.13
C ALA A 61 -4.52 13.03 -7.67
N THR A 62 -3.46 12.47 -7.08
CA THR A 62 -3.44 12.04 -5.67
C THR A 62 -3.73 13.21 -4.73
N GLU A 63 -3.06 14.35 -4.91
CA GLU A 63 -3.31 15.56 -4.11
C GLU A 63 -4.77 16.02 -4.22
N THR A 64 -5.31 16.02 -5.44
CA THR A 64 -6.70 16.43 -5.69
C THR A 64 -7.70 15.46 -5.05
N TYR A 65 -7.44 14.17 -5.11
CA TYR A 65 -8.27 13.16 -4.44
C TYR A 65 -8.21 13.33 -2.92
N LEU A 66 -7.04 13.57 -2.33
CA LEU A 66 -6.89 13.83 -0.90
C LEU A 66 -7.65 15.09 -0.47
N GLN A 67 -7.61 16.16 -1.26
CA GLN A 67 -8.43 17.36 -1.00
C GLN A 67 -9.93 17.03 -1.00
N GLY A 68 -10.40 16.29 -2.01
CA GLY A 68 -11.80 15.83 -2.07
C GLY A 68 -12.16 14.95 -0.88
N LEU A 69 -11.23 14.10 -0.45
CA LEU A 69 -11.40 13.20 0.68
C LEU A 69 -11.48 13.99 1.99
N HIS A 70 -10.63 15.02 2.20
CA HIS A 70 -10.74 15.92 3.34
C HIS A 70 -12.06 16.70 3.39
N VAL A 71 -12.63 17.07 2.25
CA VAL A 71 -13.95 17.72 2.20
C VAL A 71 -15.05 16.76 2.65
N THR A 72 -14.99 15.49 2.23
CA THR A 72 -15.90 14.46 2.74
C THR A 72 -15.57 14.02 4.14
N ASP A 73 -14.32 14.02 4.56
CA ASP A 73 -13.86 13.58 5.87
C ASP A 73 -14.06 14.64 6.92
N GLY A 74 -14.08 15.93 6.61
CA GLY A 74 -14.68 16.93 7.50
C GLY A 74 -16.13 16.57 7.84
N LEU A 75 -16.83 15.87 6.94
CA LEU A 75 -18.16 15.31 7.16
C LEU A 75 -18.09 13.91 7.82
N LEU A 76 -17.14 13.03 7.46
CA LEU A 76 -17.01 11.66 7.98
C LEU A 76 -16.29 11.56 9.34
N LEU A 77 -15.35 12.43 9.68
CA LEU A 77 -14.70 12.54 11.00
C LEU A 77 -15.68 12.98 12.09
N SER A 78 -16.75 13.69 11.71
CA SER A 78 -17.89 13.91 12.62
C SER A 78 -18.75 12.65 12.82
N ARG A 79 -18.65 11.69 11.89
CA ARG A 79 -19.45 10.46 11.83
C ARG A 79 -18.69 9.22 12.31
N PHE A 80 -17.37 9.26 12.30
CA PHE A 80 -16.46 8.20 12.75
C PHE A 80 -15.37 8.84 13.62
N PRO A 81 -15.42 8.65 14.95
CA PRO A 81 -14.34 9.09 15.82
C PRO A 81 -13.04 8.33 15.49
N GLN A 82 -11.92 9.03 15.65
CA GLN A 82 -10.53 8.61 15.36
C GLN A 82 -10.02 7.42 16.22
N ASP A 83 -10.89 6.63 16.84
CA ASP A 83 -10.49 5.61 17.81
C ASP A 83 -9.98 4.29 17.20
N GLU A 84 -10.14 4.08 15.89
CA GLU A 84 -9.47 2.97 15.22
C GLU A 84 -8.16 3.46 14.60
N ALA A 85 -7.17 3.66 15.47
CA ALA A 85 -5.78 3.44 15.12
C ALA A 85 -5.70 2.06 14.44
N VAL A 86 -5.50 2.05 13.12
CA VAL A 86 -5.13 0.83 12.40
C VAL A 86 -3.92 0.27 13.14
N PRO A 87 -3.99 -0.91 13.77
CA PRO A 87 -2.82 -1.45 14.43
C PRO A 87 -1.76 -1.63 13.35
N GLU A 88 -0.63 -0.95 13.54
CA GLU A 88 0.61 -1.18 12.79
C GLU A 88 0.76 -2.69 12.56
N PRO A 89 0.97 -3.16 11.31
CA PRO A 89 1.16 -4.57 11.07
C PRO A 89 2.30 -5.06 11.97
N SER A 90 1.93 -5.96 12.88
CA SER A 90 2.81 -6.55 13.88
C SER A 90 4.18 -6.85 13.27
N PRO A 91 5.30 -6.42 13.86
CA PRO A 91 6.62 -6.68 13.30
C PRO A 91 6.81 -8.19 13.14
N ASP A 92 7.01 -8.63 11.90
CA ASP A 92 7.22 -10.03 11.55
C ASP A 92 8.31 -10.65 12.45
N PRO A 93 8.06 -11.79 13.13
CA PRO A 93 8.99 -12.39 14.09
C PRO A 93 10.19 -13.10 13.41
N LYS A 94 10.55 -12.72 12.16
CA LYS A 94 11.60 -13.38 11.38
C LYS A 94 12.63 -12.40 10.82
N LYS A 95 13.24 -11.61 11.70
CA LYS A 95 14.65 -11.23 11.54
C LYS A 95 15.41 -11.74 12.76
N GLY A 96 15.96 -12.94 12.62
CA GLY A 96 16.83 -13.54 13.61
C GLY A 96 18.05 -12.67 13.84
N THR A 97 18.10 -12.00 14.98
CA THR A 97 19.36 -11.58 15.58
C THR A 97 20.00 -12.83 16.16
N VAL A 98 20.96 -13.42 15.45
CA VAL A 98 21.84 -14.42 16.05
C VAL A 98 22.75 -13.69 17.03
N SER A 99 22.31 -13.61 18.28
CA SER A 99 23.15 -13.26 19.41
C SER A 99 23.10 -14.45 20.37
N ALA A 100 24.12 -15.29 20.28
CA ALA A 100 24.54 -16.16 21.38
C ALA A 100 24.82 -15.28 22.62
N PRO A 101 24.72 -15.77 23.87
CA PRO A 101 25.21 -17.10 24.29
C PRO A 101 24.45 -17.76 25.47
N ALA A 102 25.08 -18.83 25.98
CA ALA A 102 25.01 -19.40 27.33
C ALA A 102 23.91 -20.43 27.64
N ASP A 103 24.38 -21.68 27.69
CA ASP A 103 24.10 -22.68 28.73
C ASP A 103 22.66 -23.04 29.07
N SER A 104 22.19 -24.16 28.50
CA SER A 104 21.30 -25.09 29.20
C SER A 104 21.28 -26.46 28.51
N GLN A 105 22.17 -27.33 28.98
CA GLN A 105 21.99 -28.78 29.19
C GLN A 105 20.87 -29.48 28.38
N ASP A 106 21.26 -30.18 27.31
CA ASP A 106 20.47 -31.27 26.71
C ASP A 106 21.24 -32.61 26.88
N PRO A 107 20.69 -33.59 27.62
CA PRO A 107 21.37 -34.86 27.88
C PRO A 107 21.40 -35.82 26.69
N ARG A 108 20.93 -35.43 25.50
CA ARG A 108 20.97 -36.28 24.28
C ARG A 108 22.20 -36.07 23.38
N ARG A 109 23.17 -35.25 23.79
CA ARG A 109 24.46 -35.06 23.10
C ARG A 109 25.64 -35.46 23.99
N SER A 110 25.75 -36.75 24.29
CA SER A 110 26.99 -37.39 24.76
C SER A 110 26.83 -38.87 24.40
N TRP A 111 27.71 -39.59 23.71
CA TRP A 111 29.17 -39.56 23.66
C TRP A 111 29.61 -40.06 22.28
N GLY A 112 30.46 -39.29 21.63
CA GLY A 112 31.20 -39.70 20.44
C GLY A 112 32.66 -39.31 20.57
N GLN A 113 33.27 -39.58 21.73
CA GLN A 113 34.72 -39.53 21.92
C GLN A 113 35.08 -40.39 23.14
N SER A 114 35.75 -41.53 22.90
CA SER A 114 37.10 -41.82 23.39
C SER A 114 37.35 -43.34 23.59
N GLY A 115 38.28 -43.90 22.79
CA GLY A 115 39.35 -44.77 23.31
C GLY A 115 39.23 -46.30 23.19
N GLY A 116 39.95 -46.88 22.22
CA GLY A 116 40.59 -48.22 22.24
C GLY A 116 39.68 -49.44 21.93
N ILE A 117 40.08 -50.54 21.29
CA ILE A 117 41.40 -51.21 21.12
C ILE A 117 41.39 -52.11 19.82
N PRO A 118 42.42 -52.92 19.46
CA PRO A 118 43.04 -52.94 18.13
C PRO A 118 42.73 -54.20 17.30
N ALA A 119 42.81 -54.15 15.96
CA ALA A 119 42.94 -55.39 15.18
C ALA A 119 43.58 -55.16 13.81
N LYS A 120 44.69 -55.88 13.61
CA LYS A 120 45.41 -56.05 12.35
C LYS A 120 44.47 -56.51 11.25
N ILE A 121 44.55 -55.89 10.07
CA ILE A 121 44.35 -56.59 8.80
C ILE A 121 45.43 -56.08 7.84
N GLY A 122 46.43 -56.92 7.63
CA GLY A 122 47.31 -56.80 6.47
C GLY A 122 46.63 -57.41 5.24
N ALA A 123 47.13 -56.99 4.07
CA ALA A 123 47.13 -57.64 2.75
C ALA A 123 46.81 -56.58 1.67
N SER A 124 47.87 -56.09 1.04
CA SER A 124 48.22 -56.34 -0.39
C SER A 124 47.53 -55.32 -1.31
N MET A 125 48.24 -54.29 -1.77
CA MET A 125 49.22 -54.33 -2.89
C MET A 125 48.52 -54.61 -4.22
N LEU A 126 48.77 -53.68 -5.16
CA LEU A 126 48.72 -53.69 -6.63
C LEU A 126 48.15 -52.34 -7.08
N ASP A 127 49.02 -51.32 -7.23
CA ASP A 127 49.76 -50.95 -8.47
C ASP A 127 48.80 -50.30 -9.48
N VAL A 128 48.85 -48.97 -9.67
CA VAL A 128 49.75 -48.29 -10.63
C VAL A 128 49.69 -48.98 -12.00
N PHE A 129 48.75 -48.51 -12.84
CA PHE A 129 48.94 -48.25 -14.26
C PHE A 129 47.87 -47.24 -14.71
#